data_AF-A0A538A4M3-F1
#
_entry.id   AF-A0A538A4M3-F1
#
_cell.length_a   1.000
_cell.length_b   1.000
_cell.length_c   1.000
_cell.angle_alpha   90.00
_cell.angle_beta   90.00
_cell.angle_gamma   90.00
#
_symmetry.space_group_name_H-M   'P 1'
#
loop_
_entity.id
_entity.type
_entity.pdbx_description
1 polymer ?
#
loop_
_entity_poly.entity_id
_entity_poly.type
_entity_poly.pdbx_seq_one_letter_code
_entity_poly.pdbx_strand_id
1 'polypeptide(L)' 'MDAVPTPTKEQITEALKAVIDPELRRSIVELGMVRSVQIADDGRVDIVVSLTTPGCPI' A
#
# COMPACT_ATOMS: atom_id res chain seq x y z
N MET A 1 -9.12 25.60 4.94
CA MET A 1 -9.39 24.23 4.49
C MET A 1 -8.10 23.70 3.88
N ASP A 2 -7.46 22.74 4.54
CA ASP A 2 -6.25 22.06 4.04
C ASP A 2 -6.58 21.35 2.73
N ALA A 3 -6.12 21.91 1.62
CA ALA A 3 -5.99 21.14 0.39
C ALA A 3 -4.87 20.14 0.66
N VAL A 4 -5.21 18.93 1.08
CA VAL A 4 -4.25 17.83 1.17
C VAL A 4 -3.75 17.62 -0.26
N PRO A 5 -2.46 17.89 -0.55
CA PRO A 5 -1.94 17.69 -1.89
C PRO A 5 -2.07 16.21 -2.24
N THR A 6 -2.54 15.93 -3.44
CA THR A 6 -2.68 14.56 -3.95
C THR A 6 -1.32 13.87 -3.84
N PRO A 7 -1.19 12.78 -3.04
CA PRO A 7 0.09 12.13 -2.84
C PRO A 7 0.57 11.52 -4.16
N THR A 8 1.86 11.60 -4.43
CA THR A 8 2.41 10.95 -5.62
C THR A 8 2.53 9.44 -5.41
N LYS A 9 2.55 8.69 -6.50
CA LYS A 9 2.77 7.23 -6.47
C LYS A 9 4.05 6.85 -5.72
N GLU A 10 5.08 7.68 -5.83
CA GLU A 10 6.37 7.47 -5.16
C GLU A 10 6.24 7.62 -3.64
N GLN A 11 5.54 8.65 -3.16
CA GLN A 11 5.24 8.83 -1.73
C GLN A 11 4.43 7.67 -1.16
N ILE A 12 3.42 7.20 -1.90
CA ILE A 12 2.60 6.04 -1.51
C ILE A 12 3.48 4.78 -1.44
N THR A 13 4.33 4.56 -2.44
CA THR A 13 5.21 3.38 -2.49
C THR A 13 6.21 3.40 -1.34
N GLU A 14 6.82 4.55 -1.02
CA GLU A 14 7.70 4.69 0.13
C GLU A 14 6.95 4.42 1.45
N ALA A 15 5.73 4.93 1.61
CA ALA A 15 4.93 4.65 2.80
C ALA A 15 4.60 3.15 2.93
N LEU A 16 4.26 2.48 1.83
CA LEU A 16 3.99 1.04 1.81
C LEU A 16 5.25 0.20 2.13
N LYS A 17 6.46 0.74 1.97
CA LYS A 17 7.68 0.01 2.35
C LYS A 17 7.77 -0.27 3.85
N ALA A 18 7.12 0.55 4.68
CA ALA A 18 7.04 0.34 6.12
C ALA A 18 6.12 -0.84 6.51
N VAL A 19 5.28 -1.31 5.59
CA VAL A 19 4.38 -2.43 5.83
C VAL A 19 5.12 -3.74 5.56
N ILE A 20 5.44 -4.44 6.63
CA ILE A 20 6.21 -5.69 6.60
C ILE A 20 5.26 -6.89 6.68
N ASP A 21 5.46 -7.85 5.78
CA ASP A 21 4.81 -9.14 5.85
C ASP A 21 5.36 -9.92 7.06
N PRO A 22 4.52 -10.36 8.01
CA PRO A 22 4.97 -10.99 9.26
C PRO A 22 5.64 -12.35 9.05
N GLU A 23 5.28 -13.06 7.97
CA GLU A 23 5.77 -14.40 7.67
C GLU A 23 7.16 -14.32 7.00
N LEU A 24 7.27 -13.45 5.98
CA LEU A 24 8.49 -13.30 5.17
C LEU A 24 9.45 -12.26 5.73
N ARG A 25 9.02 -11.46 6.71
CA ARG A 25 9.77 -10.36 7.35
C ARG A 25 10.37 -9.38 6.34
N ARG A 26 9.65 -9.13 5.25
CA ARG A 26 10.05 -8.21 4.17
C ARG A 26 8.89 -7.29 3.83
N SER A 27 9.21 -6.16 3.21
CA SER A 27 8.21 -5.20 2.76
C SER A 27 7.28 -5.78 1.69
N ILE A 28 5.98 -5.49 1.78
CA ILE A 28 4.99 -5.87 0.74
C ILE A 28 5.33 -5.27 -0.63
N VAL A 29 6.09 -4.16 -0.67
CA VAL A 29 6.58 -3.54 -1.90
C VAL A 29 7.73 -4.35 -2.49
N GLU A 30 8.69 -4.75 -1.66
CA GLU A 30 9.83 -5.58 -2.09
C GLU A 30 9.39 -6.98 -2.51
N LEU A 31 8.35 -7.50 -1.88
CA LEU A 31 7.74 -8.79 -2.22
C LEU A 31 6.87 -8.74 -3.49
N GLY A 32 6.69 -7.54 -4.09
CA GLY A 32 5.86 -7.37 -5.29
C GLY A 32 4.38 -7.68 -5.06
N MET A 33 3.89 -7.56 -3.81
CA MET A 33 2.51 -7.86 -3.45
C MET A 33 1.54 -6.73 -3.80
N VAL A 34 2.03 -5.52 -4.03
CA VAL A 34 1.23 -4.36 -4.45
C VAL A 34 0.88 -4.51 -5.93
N ARG A 35 -0.38 -4.86 -6.23
CA ARG A 35 -0.87 -5.05 -7.60
C ARG A 35 -1.29 -3.76 -8.29
N SER A 36 -1.91 -2.86 -7.56
CA SER A 36 -2.41 -1.62 -8.15
C SER A 36 -2.46 -0.51 -7.11
N VAL A 37 -2.20 0.72 -7.56
CA VAL A 37 -2.33 1.95 -6.79
C VAL A 37 -3.09 2.91 -7.67
N GLN A 38 -4.30 3.25 -7.26
CA GLN A 38 -5.15 4.25 -7.92
C GLN A 38 -5.26 5.46 -7.00
N ILE A 39 -5.10 6.64 -7.59
CA ILE A 39 -5.11 7.91 -6.86
C ILE A 39 -6.25 8.71 -7.47
N ALA A 40 -7.28 8.97 -6.68
CA ALA A 40 -8.43 9.75 -7.09
C ALA A 40 -8.16 11.25 -6.93
N ASP A 41 -8.87 12.06 -7.70
CA ASP A 41 -8.76 13.52 -7.67
C ASP A 41 -9.18 14.15 -6.34
N ASP A 42 -9.94 13.43 -5.49
CA ASP A 42 -10.28 13.85 -4.13
C ASP A 42 -9.18 13.56 -3.08
N GLY A 43 -8.08 12.95 -3.50
CA GLY A 43 -6.96 12.56 -2.62
C GLY A 43 -7.13 11.16 -2.01
N ARG A 44 -8.19 10.43 -2.35
CA ARG A 44 -8.34 9.02 -1.97
C ARG A 44 -7.33 8.15 -2.73
N VAL A 45 -6.71 7.21 -2.01
CA VAL A 45 -5.76 6.25 -2.58
C VAL A 45 -6.31 4.85 -2.37
N ASP A 46 -6.58 4.17 -3.47
CA ASP A 46 -7.04 2.78 -3.49
C ASP A 46 -5.86 1.86 -3.87
N ILE A 47 -5.58 0.89 -2.99
CA ILE A 47 -4.41 0.02 -3.11
C ILE A 47 -4.87 -1.43 -3.10
N VAL A 48 -4.49 -2.18 -4.13
CA VAL A 48 -4.78 -3.62 -4.23
C VAL A 48 -3.51 -4.38 -3.86
N VAL A 49 -3.58 -5.19 -2.81
CA VAL A 49 -2.47 -6.02 -2.32
C VAL A 49 -2.85 -7.49 -2.40
N SER A 50 -1.94 -8.33 -2.89
CA SER A 50 -2.05 -9.79 -2.85
C SER A 50 -1.17 -10.33 -1.73
N LEU A 51 -1.73 -10.40 -0.52
CA LEU A 51 -1.07 -10.98 0.64
C LEU A 51 -0.96 -12.50 0.49
N THR A 52 0.17 -13.07 0.89
CA THR A 52 0.48 -14.52 0.76
C THR A 52 -0.27 -15.41 1.74
N THR A 53 -1.19 -14.87 2.53
CA THR A 53 -2.01 -15.66 3.46
C THR A 53 -3.36 -14.99 3.67
N PRO A 54 -4.47 -15.76 3.65
CA PRO A 54 -5.74 -15.26 4.14
C PRO A 54 -5.56 -15.00 5.63
N GLY A 55 -5.58 -13.74 6.03
CA GLY A 55 -5.87 -13.36 7.40
C GLY A 55 -7.32 -13.74 7.71
N CYS A 56 -7.59 -15.04 7.90
CA CYS A 56 -8.73 -15.46 8.71
C CYS A 56 -8.30 -15.27 10.15
N PRO A 57 -8.81 -14.26 10.87
CA PRO A 57 -8.85 -14.38 12.32
C PRO A 57 -9.70 -15.61 12.63
N ILE A 58 -9.17 -16.55 13.40
CA ILE A 58 -10.03 -17.35 14.28
C ILE A 58 -10.49 -16.45 15.43
#